data_AF-A0A811MVD1-F1
#
_entry.id   AF-A0A811MVD1-F1
#
_cell.length_a   1.000
_cell.length_b   1.000
_cell.length_c   1.000
_cell.angle_alpha   90.00
_cell.angle_beta   90.00
_cell.angle_gamma   90.00
#
_symmetry.space_group_name_H-M   'P 1'
#
loop_
_entity.id
_entity.type
_entity.pdbx_description
1 polymer ?
#
loop_
_entity_poly.entity_id
_entity_poly.type
_entity_poly.pdbx_seq_one_letter_code
_entity_poly.pdbx_strand_id
1 'polypeptide(L)'
;MASTKLAFLAVAVLLLQASWFAVAQQAGNAAVMALTSFEDGDPVACDGQYHSDGDLIAALSTGWFAGGSMCHRRIRITNSLPNGLNVVAEVVDECDTQSGCKDNMIATSKRVWDALGLDTNIGEVPVTWSIA
;
A
#
# COMPACT_ATOMS: atom_id res chain seq x y z
N MET A 1 17.24 42.56 42.78
CA MET A 1 16.03 41.92 42.20
C MET A 1 16.22 41.78 40.69
N ALA A 2 16.90 40.73 40.23
CA ALA A 2 17.12 40.48 38.81
C ALA A 2 17.24 38.96 38.63
N SER A 3 16.11 38.26 38.63
CA SER A 3 16.12 36.82 38.33
C SER A 3 14.76 36.26 37.89
N THR A 4 13.66 37.01 38.04
CA THR A 4 12.33 36.47 37.75
C THR A 4 11.88 36.61 36.30
N LYS A 5 12.50 37.46 35.46
CA LYS A 5 12.03 37.68 34.08
C LYS A 5 12.47 36.61 33.06
N LEU A 6 13.56 35.90 33.34
CA LEU A 6 14.12 34.88 32.44
C LEU A 6 13.36 33.55 32.49
N ALA A 7 12.79 33.20 33.64
CA ALA A 7 12.02 31.96 33.80
C ALA A 7 10.70 31.99 33.01
N PHE A 8 10.02 33.14 32.93
CA PHE A 8 8.76 33.26 32.18
C PHE A 8 8.94 33.20 30.65
N LEU A 9 10.09 33.68 30.12
CA LEU A 9 10.39 33.60 28.69
C LEU A 9 10.74 32.17 28.24
N ALA A 10 11.44 31.40 29.07
CA ALA A 10 11.79 30.01 28.75
C ALA A 10 10.55 29.10 28.66
N VAL A 11 9.57 29.30 29.54
CA VAL A 11 8.31 28.50 29.53
C VAL A 11 7.44 28.82 28.31
N ALA A 12 7.40 30.08 27.85
CA ALA A 12 6.65 30.46 26.65
C ALA A 12 7.27 29.91 25.35
N VAL A 13 8.60 29.84 25.26
CA VAL A 13 9.31 29.26 24.11
C VAL A 13 9.12 27.74 24.04
N LEU A 14 9.08 27.05 25.18
CA LEU A 14 8.84 25.60 25.24
C LEU A 14 7.40 25.22 24.84
N LEU A 15 6.41 26.08 25.10
CA LEU A 15 5.01 25.83 24.71
C LEU A 15 4.74 26.12 23.22
N LEU A 16 5.57 26.93 22.54
CA LEU A 16 5.43 27.18 21.10
C LEU A 16 5.94 26.02 20.22
N GLN A 17 6.77 25.12 20.75
CA GLN A 17 7.34 24.01 19.96
C GLN A 17 6.44 22.76 19.88
N ALA A 18 5.31 22.73 20.61
CA ALA A 18 4.41 21.57 20.62
C ALA A 18 3.51 21.45 19.37
N SER A 19 3.65 22.34 18.39
CA SER A 19 2.81 22.36 17.19
C SER A 19 3.47 21.76 15.93
N TRP A 20 4.62 21.08 16.09
CA TRP A 20 5.30 20.37 14.99
C TRP A 20 5.17 18.85 15.09
N PHE A 21 4.01 18.35 15.48
CA PHE A 21 3.63 17.02 15.03
C PHE A 21 2.99 17.20 13.66
N ALA A 22 3.83 17.35 12.63
CA ALA A 22 3.39 17.03 11.29
C ALA A 22 2.84 15.61 11.39
N VAL A 23 1.55 15.42 11.07
CA VAL A 23 0.99 14.09 10.86
C VAL A 23 1.77 13.53 9.68
N ALA A 24 2.81 12.75 9.96
CA ALA A 24 3.52 12.01 8.94
C ALA A 24 2.51 11.00 8.40
N GLN A 25 1.88 11.33 7.27
CA GLN A 25 1.19 10.35 6.44
C GLN A 25 2.21 9.21 6.29
N GLN A 26 1.92 8.04 6.84
CA GLN A 26 2.85 6.92 6.84
C GLN A 26 3.24 6.67 5.38
N ALA A 27 4.48 6.97 5.02
CA ALA A 27 4.94 6.90 3.64
C ALA A 27 4.90 5.43 3.22
N GLY A 28 3.87 5.06 2.47
CA GLY A 28 3.75 3.71 1.92
C GLY A 28 4.90 3.43 0.96
N ASN A 29 5.17 2.14 0.74
CA ASN A 29 6.12 1.69 -0.28
C ASN A 29 5.56 2.07 -1.66
N ALA A 30 6.38 2.73 -2.49
CA ALA A 30 5.99 3.02 -3.86
C ALA A 30 5.94 1.74 -4.69
N ALA A 31 4.90 1.58 -5.51
CA ALA A 31 4.71 0.41 -6.35
C ALA A 31 4.07 0.77 -7.69
N VAL A 32 4.12 -0.18 -8.62
CA VAL A 32 3.34 -0.19 -9.86
C VAL A 32 2.24 -1.22 -9.69
N MET A 33 0.99 -0.81 -9.86
CA MET A 33 -0.16 -1.71 -9.83
C MET A 33 -0.52 -2.14 -11.24
N ALA A 34 -0.69 -3.45 -11.44
CA ALA A 34 -1.16 -4.06 -12.68
C ALA A 34 -2.48 -4.81 -12.45
N LEU A 35 -3.27 -4.99 -13.51
CA LEU A 35 -4.46 -5.85 -13.49
C LEU A 35 -4.03 -7.30 -13.75
N THR A 36 -4.56 -8.22 -12.96
CA THR A 36 -4.47 -9.67 -13.21
C THR A 36 -5.81 -10.34 -12.93
N SER A 37 -6.01 -11.52 -13.53
CA SER A 37 -7.09 -12.43 -13.18
C SER A 37 -6.59 -13.44 -12.14
N PHE A 38 -7.44 -13.81 -11.20
CA PHE A 38 -7.23 -14.91 -10.23
C PHE A 38 -8.21 -16.07 -10.46
N GLU A 39 -9.07 -15.97 -11.47
CA GLU A 39 -10.09 -16.97 -11.81
C GLU A 39 -9.55 -18.03 -12.80
N ASP A 40 -8.45 -17.73 -13.48
CA ASP A 40 -7.82 -18.57 -14.50
C ASP A 40 -6.29 -18.60 -14.34
N GLY A 41 -5.63 -19.42 -15.19
CA GLY A 41 -4.19 -19.65 -15.10
C GLY A 41 -3.82 -20.70 -14.06
N ASP A 42 -2.80 -20.41 -13.26
CA ASP A 42 -2.34 -21.28 -12.19
C ASP A 42 -3.02 -20.91 -10.85
N PRO A 43 -3.33 -21.89 -9.99
CA PRO A 43 -3.84 -21.60 -8.65
C PRO A 43 -2.84 -20.76 -7.83
N VAL A 44 -3.36 -19.89 -6.97
CA VAL A 44 -2.52 -18.92 -6.24
C VAL A 44 -1.60 -19.59 -5.22
N ALA A 45 -0.42 -19.01 -5.02
CA ALA A 45 0.65 -19.58 -4.21
C ALA A 45 0.32 -19.78 -2.72
N CYS A 46 -0.61 -18.99 -2.15
CA CYS A 46 -0.90 -19.06 -0.72
C CYS A 46 -1.74 -20.28 -0.30
N ASP A 47 -2.70 -20.70 -1.13
CA ASP A 47 -3.64 -21.78 -0.78
C ASP A 47 -3.89 -22.80 -1.89
N GLY A 48 -3.29 -22.62 -3.07
CA GLY A 48 -3.43 -23.51 -4.21
C GLY A 48 -4.83 -23.50 -4.82
N GLN A 49 -5.58 -22.40 -4.68
CA GLN A 49 -6.94 -22.26 -5.22
C GLN A 49 -7.05 -21.11 -6.22
N TYR A 50 -8.14 -21.11 -6.99
CA TYR A 50 -8.57 -19.97 -7.79
C TYR A 50 -9.47 -19.07 -6.92
N HIS A 51 -9.43 -17.77 -7.16
CA HIS A 51 -10.23 -16.77 -6.42
C HIS A 51 -10.98 -15.87 -7.40
N SER A 52 -12.07 -15.22 -6.96
CA SER A 52 -12.83 -14.38 -7.87
C SER A 52 -12.14 -13.04 -8.12
N ASP A 53 -12.21 -12.54 -9.35
CA ASP A 53 -11.79 -11.18 -9.68
C ASP A 53 -12.69 -10.12 -9.02
N GLY A 54 -13.84 -10.55 -8.47
CA GLY A 54 -14.73 -9.78 -7.62
C GLY A 54 -14.24 -9.60 -6.17
N ASP A 55 -13.20 -10.32 -5.75
CA ASP A 55 -12.60 -10.23 -4.42
C ASP A 55 -11.52 -9.15 -4.36
N LEU A 56 -11.28 -8.58 -3.17
CA LEU A 56 -10.23 -7.58 -2.96
C LEU A 56 -8.90 -8.27 -2.65
N ILE A 57 -8.22 -8.76 -3.69
CA ILE A 57 -7.03 -9.60 -3.58
C ILE A 57 -5.88 -9.08 -4.43
N ALA A 58 -4.66 -9.46 -4.03
CA ALA A 58 -3.42 -9.01 -4.63
C ALA A 58 -2.34 -10.11 -4.66
N ALA A 59 -1.50 -10.04 -5.68
CA ALA A 59 -0.22 -10.74 -5.77
C ALA A 59 0.93 -9.74 -5.56
N LEU A 60 1.90 -10.08 -4.73
CA LEU A 60 3.08 -9.24 -4.49
C LEU A 60 4.26 -9.74 -5.30
N SER A 61 5.12 -8.84 -5.79
CA SER A 61 6.40 -9.22 -6.40
C SER A 61 7.19 -10.17 -5.51
N THR A 62 7.97 -11.10 -6.10
CA THR A 62 8.74 -12.14 -5.39
C THR A 62 9.45 -11.64 -4.11
N GLY A 63 10.13 -10.49 -4.19
CA GLY A 63 10.84 -9.92 -3.04
C GLY A 63 9.91 -9.48 -1.90
N TRP A 64 8.72 -8.96 -2.21
CA TRP A 64 7.71 -8.59 -1.23
C TRP A 64 6.87 -9.76 -0.76
N PHE A 65 6.57 -10.72 -1.63
CA PHE A 65 5.89 -11.97 -1.26
C PHE A 65 6.71 -12.77 -0.24
N ALA A 66 8.04 -12.72 -0.37
CA ALA A 66 9.02 -13.22 0.59
C ALA A 66 8.71 -14.67 1.00
N GLY A 67 8.58 -15.55 0.00
CA GLY A 67 8.34 -16.98 0.18
C GLY A 67 7.03 -17.30 0.90
N GLY A 68 5.99 -16.49 0.70
CA GLY A 68 4.66 -16.68 1.29
C GLY A 68 4.49 -16.09 2.69
N SER A 69 5.50 -15.40 3.25
CA SER A 69 5.34 -14.73 4.56
C SER A 69 4.28 -13.62 4.55
N MET A 70 3.90 -13.13 3.37
CA MET A 70 2.81 -12.18 3.19
C MET A 70 1.44 -12.82 2.96
N CYS A 71 1.33 -14.15 2.85
CA CYS A 71 0.06 -14.81 2.61
C CYS A 71 -1.01 -14.44 3.63
N HIS A 72 -2.20 -14.13 3.13
CA HIS A 72 -3.39 -13.71 3.87
C HIS A 72 -3.21 -12.42 4.69
N ARG A 73 -2.09 -11.72 4.52
CA ARG A 73 -1.89 -10.40 5.13
C ARG A 73 -2.63 -9.37 4.31
N ARG A 74 -3.18 -8.38 5.02
CA ARG A 74 -3.89 -7.26 4.41
C ARG A 74 -2.94 -6.12 4.14
N ILE A 75 -3.01 -5.58 2.93
CA ILE A 75 -2.27 -4.40 2.50
C ILE A 75 -3.25 -3.29 2.15
N ARG A 76 -2.91 -2.05 2.52
CA ARG A 76 -3.63 -0.87 2.07
C ARG A 76 -2.94 -0.36 0.82
N ILE A 77 -3.66 -0.31 -0.30
CA ILE A 77 -3.20 0.26 -1.57
C ILE A 77 -3.85 1.62 -1.73
N THR A 78 -3.07 2.64 -2.05
CA THR A 78 -3.54 4.02 -2.27
C THR A 78 -3.15 4.46 -3.66
N ASN A 79 -4.12 4.92 -4.44
CA ASN A 79 -3.84 5.45 -5.79
C ASN A 79 -3.08 6.78 -5.71
N SER A 80 -2.39 7.14 -6.79
CA SER A 80 -1.56 8.37 -6.83
C SER A 80 -2.30 9.63 -7.28
N LEU A 81 -3.64 9.58 -7.37
CA LEU A 81 -4.45 10.74 -7.77
C LEU A 81 -4.59 11.75 -6.59
N PRO A 82 -4.87 13.03 -6.86
CA PRO A 82 -5.18 14.00 -5.80
C PRO A 82 -6.36 13.53 -4.93
N ASN A 83 -6.22 13.59 -3.60
CA ASN A 83 -7.15 12.98 -2.65
C ASN A 83 -7.38 11.48 -2.91
N GLY A 84 -6.30 10.77 -3.21
CA GLY A 84 -6.32 9.41 -3.71
C GLY A 84 -7.15 8.46 -2.86
N LEU A 85 -7.96 7.66 -3.55
CA LEU A 85 -8.73 6.60 -2.93
C LEU A 85 -7.77 5.51 -2.45
N ASN A 86 -8.19 4.80 -1.42
CA ASN A 86 -7.45 3.66 -0.90
C ASN A 86 -8.39 2.49 -0.64
N VAL A 87 -7.85 1.29 -0.75
CA VAL A 87 -8.56 0.04 -0.53
C VAL A 87 -7.65 -0.92 0.22
N VAL A 88 -8.24 -1.79 1.04
CA VAL A 88 -7.53 -2.88 1.69
C VAL A 88 -7.77 -4.14 0.88
N ALA A 89 -6.68 -4.79 0.47
CA ALA A 89 -6.69 -6.06 -0.25
C ALA A 89 -5.94 -7.14 0.53
N GLU A 90 -6.32 -8.39 0.36
CA GLU A 90 -5.62 -9.55 0.91
C GLU A 90 -4.58 -10.06 -0.07
N VAL A 91 -3.38 -10.38 0.41
CA VAL A 91 -2.33 -10.99 -0.41
C VAL A 91 -2.60 -12.49 -0.53
N VAL A 92 -2.78 -12.97 -1.75
CA VAL A 92 -3.10 -14.37 -2.04
C VAL A 92 -2.07 -15.05 -2.93
N ASP A 93 -1.19 -14.28 -3.59
CA ASP A 93 -0.29 -14.85 -4.60
C ASP A 93 1.08 -14.15 -4.70
N GLU A 94 1.98 -14.81 -5.42
CA GLU A 94 3.25 -14.27 -5.88
C GLU A 94 3.15 -13.78 -7.33
N CYS A 95 3.55 -12.54 -7.57
CA CYS A 95 3.83 -12.04 -8.90
C CYS A 95 5.31 -12.35 -9.22
N ASP A 96 5.58 -13.51 -9.84
CA ASP A 96 6.94 -14.00 -10.07
C ASP A 96 7.73 -13.07 -11.00
N THR A 97 8.82 -12.49 -10.46
CA THR A 97 9.67 -11.56 -11.21
C THR A 97 10.54 -12.23 -12.27
N GLN A 98 10.71 -13.56 -12.20
CA GLN A 98 11.34 -14.34 -13.27
C GLN A 98 10.39 -14.64 -14.44
N SER A 99 9.08 -14.46 -14.21
CA SER A 99 8.01 -14.79 -15.16
C SER A 99 7.24 -13.56 -15.65
N GLY A 100 7.81 -12.36 -15.53
CA GLY A 100 7.32 -11.14 -16.19
C GLY A 100 6.90 -10.01 -15.25
N CYS A 101 6.78 -10.25 -13.94
CA CYS A 101 6.50 -9.19 -12.98
C CYS A 101 7.72 -8.30 -12.72
N LYS A 102 7.47 -7.02 -12.41
CA LYS A 102 8.52 -6.08 -11.96
C LYS A 102 8.78 -6.26 -10.47
N ASP A 103 9.99 -5.94 -10.03
CA ASP A 103 10.40 -6.04 -8.62
C ASP A 103 9.54 -5.21 -7.65
N ASN A 104 8.91 -4.14 -8.15
CA ASN A 104 8.06 -3.23 -7.39
C ASN A 104 6.57 -3.30 -7.81
N MET A 105 6.12 -4.47 -8.28
CA MET A 105 4.75 -4.66 -8.77
C MET A 105 3.81 -5.21 -7.69
N ILE A 106 2.55 -4.76 -7.76
CA ILE A 106 1.40 -5.41 -7.13
C ILE A 106 0.42 -5.74 -8.25
N ALA A 107 0.24 -7.02 -8.57
CA ALA A 107 -0.82 -7.43 -9.49
C ALA A 107 -2.12 -7.60 -8.68
N THR A 108 -3.23 -7.07 -9.17
CA THR A 108 -4.46 -6.95 -8.40
C THR A 108 -5.68 -7.33 -9.22
N SER A 109 -6.72 -7.77 -8.54
CA SER A 109 -7.98 -8.17 -9.17
C SER A 109 -8.70 -6.95 -9.74
N LYS A 110 -9.65 -7.20 -10.65
CA LYS A 110 -10.50 -6.14 -11.19
C LYS A 110 -11.21 -5.33 -10.09
N ARG A 111 -11.66 -5.99 -9.01
CA ARG A 111 -12.36 -5.29 -7.91
C ARG A 111 -11.49 -4.23 -7.22
N VAL A 112 -10.18 -4.45 -7.10
CA VAL A 112 -9.25 -3.47 -6.51
C VAL A 112 -9.18 -2.21 -7.38
N TRP A 113 -9.11 -2.37 -8.70
CA TRP A 113 -9.14 -1.26 -9.65
C TRP A 113 -10.43 -0.45 -9.55
N ASP A 114 -11.57 -1.14 -9.54
CA ASP A 114 -12.88 -0.50 -9.42
C ASP A 114 -13.01 0.28 -8.09
N ALA A 115 -12.54 -0.28 -6.98
CA ALA A 115 -12.55 0.37 -5.66
C ALA A 115 -11.64 1.61 -5.57
N LEU A 116 -10.55 1.62 -6.33
CA LEU A 116 -9.64 2.75 -6.45
C LEU A 116 -10.11 3.79 -7.49
N GLY A 117 -11.20 3.53 -8.20
CA GLY A 117 -11.73 4.43 -9.24
C GLY A 117 -10.79 4.56 -10.44
N LEU A 118 -10.10 3.48 -10.81
CA LEU A 118 -9.11 3.45 -11.88
C LEU A 118 -9.64 2.72 -13.11
N ASP A 119 -9.23 3.20 -14.29
CA ASP A 119 -9.54 2.55 -15.57
C ASP A 119 -8.54 1.41 -15.84
N THR A 120 -9.06 0.20 -15.99
CA THR A 120 -8.26 -1.01 -16.30
C THR A 120 -7.57 -0.96 -17.65
N ASN A 121 -8.02 -0.12 -18.59
CA ASN A 121 -7.40 0.01 -19.92
C ASN A 121 -6.05 0.73 -19.91
N ILE A 122 -5.66 1.34 -18.79
CA ILE A 122 -4.37 2.02 -18.62
C ILE A 122 -3.22 0.99 -18.52
N GLY A 123 -3.52 -0.24 -18.12
CA GLY A 123 -2.56 -1.34 -17.97
C GLY A 123 -1.80 -1.28 -16.64
N GLU A 124 -1.05 -0.21 -16.39
CA GLU A 124 -0.28 -0.04 -15.17
C GLU A 124 -0.40 1.38 -14.60
N VAL A 125 -0.48 1.50 -13.26
CA VAL A 125 -0.54 2.80 -12.59
C VAL A 125 0.38 2.88 -11.38
N PRO A 126 0.95 4.06 -11.07
CA PRO A 126 1.69 4.24 -9.83
C PRO A 126 0.74 4.23 -8.63
N VAL A 127 1.13 3.50 -7.58
CA VAL A 127 0.43 3.46 -6.29
C VAL A 127 1.42 3.52 -5.13
N THR A 128 0.90 3.67 -3.92
CA THR A 128 1.64 3.37 -2.68
C THR A 128 0.94 2.27 -1.90
N TRP A 129 1.69 1.48 -1.14
CA TRP A 129 1.11 0.45 -0.30
C TRP A 129 1.77 0.32 1.07
N SER A 130 1.01 -0.14 2.05
CA SER A 130 1.52 -0.50 3.37
C SER A 130 0.81 -1.74 3.89
N ILE A 131 1.34 -2.36 4.93
CA ILE A 131 0.55 -3.28 5.75
C ILE A 131 -0.64 -2.48 6.33
N ALA A 132 -1.84 -3.06 6.28
CA ALA A 132 -3.09 -2.43 6.72
C ALA A 132 -3.30 -2.51 8.23
#